data_AF-A0A6L9QBG1-F1
#
_entry.id   AF-A0A6L9QBG1-F1
#
_cell.length_a   1.000
_cell.length_b   1.000
_cell.length_c   1.000
_cell.angle_alpha   90.00
_cell.angle_beta   90.00
_cell.angle_gamma   90.00
#
_symmetry.space_group_name_H-M   'P 1'
#
loop_
_entity.id
_entity.type
_entity.pdbx_description
1 polymer ?
#
loop_
_entity_poly.entity_id
_entity_poly.type
_entity_poly.pdbx_seq_one_letter_code
_entity_poly.pdbx_strand_id
1 'polypeptide(L)'
;ALRRDLAAASVPAAQQDRIADGLRDCGHDRATAKDPVAVPASCHRLQDDVRAVVAAAPQSAPAVQKAVAEAGEHSAKTGFSDAMKLTLWVEVGLLGLTFLAAFLLPMHPRPEEETA
;
A
#
# COMPACT_ATOMS: atom_id res chain seq x y z
N ALA A 1 -4.01 0.91 -14.44
CA ALA A 1 -4.33 2.29 -14.86
C ALA A 1 -3.08 2.97 -15.38
N LEU A 2 -2.11 3.29 -14.51
CA LEU A 2 -0.90 4.06 -14.84
C LEU A 2 -0.23 3.73 -16.19
N ARG A 3 0.14 2.47 -16.47
CA ARG A 3 0.79 2.10 -17.75
C ARG A 3 -0.05 2.46 -18.98
N ARG A 4 -1.37 2.27 -18.90
CA ARG A 4 -2.31 2.63 -19.97
C ARG A 4 -2.36 4.13 -20.19
N ASP A 5 -2.36 4.91 -19.11
CA ASP A 5 -2.47 6.37 -19.17
C ASP A 5 -1.14 6.99 -19.67
N LEU A 6 0.00 6.40 -19.30
CA LEU A 6 1.31 6.75 -19.86
C LEU A 6 1.43 6.36 -21.34
N ALA A 7 0.89 5.20 -21.75
CA ALA A 7 0.83 4.81 -23.15
C ALA A 7 -0.02 5.78 -24.00
N ALA A 8 -1.14 6.27 -23.45
CA ALA A 8 -1.96 7.30 -24.09
C ALA A 8 -1.23 8.64 -24.26
N ALA A 9 -0.22 8.90 -23.43
CA ALA A 9 0.68 10.05 -23.53
C ALA A 9 1.92 9.80 -24.41
N SER A 10 1.92 8.69 -25.17
CA SER A 10 3.02 8.25 -26.06
C SER A 10 4.35 7.97 -25.34
N VAL A 11 4.30 7.63 -24.04
CA VAL A 11 5.49 7.20 -23.31
C VAL A 11 5.87 5.78 -23.74
N PRO A 12 7.13 5.46 -24.06
CA PRO A 12 7.51 4.11 -24.47
C PRO A 12 7.42 3.11 -23.30
N ALA A 13 7.12 1.84 -23.60
CA ALA A 13 6.82 0.81 -22.59
C ALA A 13 7.91 0.65 -21.50
N ALA A 14 9.20 0.68 -21.88
CA ALA A 14 10.31 0.57 -20.93
C ALA A 14 10.35 1.73 -19.92
N GLN A 15 9.87 2.92 -20.30
CA GLN A 15 9.76 4.09 -19.42
C GLN A 15 8.50 4.00 -18.57
N GLN A 16 7.41 3.44 -19.09
CA GLN A 16 6.20 3.17 -18.31
C GLN A 16 6.50 2.22 -17.15
N ASP A 17 7.25 1.15 -17.42
CA ASP A 17 7.62 0.16 -16.41
C ASP A 17 8.52 0.78 -15.32
N ARG A 18 9.54 1.55 -15.71
CA ARG A 18 10.38 2.29 -14.77
C ARG A 18 9.60 3.25 -13.87
N ILE A 19 8.68 4.03 -14.43
CA ILE A 19 7.83 4.93 -13.63
C ILE A 19 6.91 4.14 -12.70
N ALA A 20 6.32 3.05 -13.18
CA ALA A 20 5.43 2.22 -12.36
C ALA A 20 6.17 1.54 -11.20
N ASP A 21 7.39 1.06 -11.44
CA ASP A 21 8.21 0.42 -10.42
C ASP A 21 8.74 1.45 -9.43
N GLY A 22 9.25 2.59 -9.91
CA GLY A 22 9.66 3.72 -9.05
C GLY A 22 8.54 4.29 -8.19
N LEU A 23 7.28 4.28 -8.68
CA LEU A 23 6.12 4.68 -7.89
C LEU A 23 5.85 3.70 -6.74
N ARG A 24 5.98 2.39 -6.98
CA ARG A 24 5.82 1.38 -5.92
C ARG A 24 6.92 1.50 -4.87
N ASP A 25 8.17 1.63 -5.30
CA ASP A 25 9.31 1.78 -4.40
C ASP A 25 9.19 3.04 -3.53
N CYS A 26 8.84 4.18 -4.14
CA CYS A 26 8.59 5.41 -3.41
C CYS A 26 7.47 5.25 -2.38
N GLY A 27 6.34 4.63 -2.76
CA GLY A 27 5.22 4.39 -1.85
C GLY A 27 5.59 3.46 -0.69
N HIS A 28 6.32 2.38 -0.96
CA HIS A 28 6.81 1.44 0.04
C HIS A 28 7.77 2.11 1.03
N ASP A 29 8.75 2.86 0.53
CA ASP A 29 9.72 3.55 1.38
C ASP A 29 9.05 4.65 2.21
N ARG A 30 8.08 5.39 1.65
CA ARG A 30 7.26 6.35 2.41
C ARG A 30 6.46 5.69 3.53
N ALA A 31 5.90 4.51 3.26
CA ALA A 31 5.10 3.77 4.24
C ALA A 31 5.95 3.17 5.36
N THR A 32 7.22 2.85 5.08
CA THR A 32 8.15 2.26 6.05
C THR A 32 9.11 3.26 6.69
N ALA A 33 9.16 4.50 6.18
CA ALA A 33 9.97 5.58 6.68
C ALA A 33 9.66 5.90 8.14
N LYS A 34 10.71 6.14 8.93
CA LYS A 34 10.60 6.55 10.33
C LYS A 34 10.31 8.04 10.49
N ASP A 35 10.76 8.84 9.54
CA ASP A 35 10.47 10.27 9.46
C ASP A 35 9.38 10.50 8.39
N PRO A 36 8.16 10.92 8.78
CA PRO A 36 7.06 11.14 7.85
C PRO A 36 7.24 12.40 6.96
N VAL A 37 8.16 13.30 7.34
CA VAL A 37 8.39 14.57 6.64
C VAL A 37 9.53 14.45 5.63
N ALA A 38 10.48 13.54 5.86
CA ALA A 38 11.55 13.25 4.91
C ALA A 38 11.01 12.59 3.63
N VAL A 39 11.55 13.01 2.48
CA VAL A 39 11.25 12.38 1.19
C VAL A 39 12.30 11.30 0.91
N PRO A 40 11.91 10.02 0.74
CA PRO A 40 12.85 8.95 0.45
C PRO A 40 13.61 9.15 -0.87
N ALA A 41 14.83 8.61 -0.94
CA ALA A 41 15.65 8.65 -2.15
C ALA A 41 14.97 7.99 -3.37
N SER A 42 14.15 6.96 -3.15
CA SER A 42 13.32 6.34 -4.19
C SER A 42 12.31 7.31 -4.81
N CYS A 43 11.70 8.19 -4.01
CA CYS A 43 10.80 9.23 -4.50
C CYS A 43 11.52 10.31 -5.32
N HIS A 44 12.76 10.63 -4.95
CA HIS A 44 13.62 11.50 -5.78
C HIS A 44 13.93 10.85 -7.13
N ARG A 45 14.32 9.56 -7.15
CA ARG A 45 14.55 8.83 -8.41
C ARG A 45 13.31 8.82 -9.31
N LEU A 46 12.13 8.58 -8.75
CA LEU A 46 10.87 8.65 -9.51
C LEU A 46 10.65 10.03 -10.13
N GLN A 47 10.89 11.12 -9.38
CA GLN A 47 10.77 12.48 -9.93
C GLN A 47 11.75 12.72 -11.07
N ASP A 48 12.98 12.21 -10.97
CA ASP A 48 13.99 12.34 -12.02
C ASP A 48 13.59 11.55 -13.27
N ASP A 49 13.08 10.33 -13.12
CA ASP A 49 12.56 9.51 -14.23
C ASP A 49 11.39 10.19 -14.95
N VAL A 50 10.43 10.73 -14.19
CA VAL A 50 9.30 11.49 -14.74
C VAL A 50 9.81 12.73 -15.46
N ARG A 51 10.76 13.46 -14.88
CA ARG A 51 11.35 14.65 -15.52
C ARG A 51 12.07 14.30 -16.82
N ALA A 52 12.76 13.17 -16.88
CA ALA A 52 13.40 12.69 -18.11
C ALA A 52 12.38 12.37 -19.21
N VAL A 53 11.25 11.74 -18.86
CA VAL A 53 10.16 11.48 -19.81
C VAL A 53 9.51 12.78 -20.28
N VAL A 54 9.27 13.73 -19.38
CA VAL A 54 8.73 15.05 -19.70
C VAL A 54 9.66 15.84 -20.62
N ALA A 55 10.98 15.78 -20.38
CA ALA A 55 11.97 16.44 -21.22
C ALA A 55 12.00 15.85 -22.64
N ALA A 56 11.79 14.54 -22.77
CA ALA A 56 11.71 13.87 -24.08
C ALA A 56 10.39 14.13 -24.83
N ALA A 57 9.31 14.45 -24.11
CA ALA A 57 7.99 14.71 -24.68
C ALA A 57 7.26 15.87 -23.96
N PRO A 58 7.64 17.13 -24.21
CA PRO A 58 7.13 18.29 -23.47
C PRO A 58 5.61 18.48 -23.60
N GLN A 59 5.04 18.15 -24.77
CA GLN A 59 3.60 18.20 -25.00
C GLN A 59 2.80 17.22 -24.11
N SER A 60 3.44 16.13 -23.68
CA SER A 60 2.85 15.09 -22.85
C SER A 60 2.98 15.39 -21.35
N ALA A 61 3.71 16.44 -20.98
CA ALA A 61 4.08 16.75 -19.60
C ALA A 61 2.90 16.78 -18.61
N PRO A 62 1.81 17.55 -18.86
CA PRO A 62 0.69 17.60 -17.92
C PRO A 62 -0.04 16.26 -17.82
N ALA A 63 -0.10 15.49 -18.90
CA ALA A 63 -0.75 14.18 -18.90
C ALA A 63 0.04 13.15 -18.08
N VAL A 64 1.38 13.11 -18.25
CA VAL A 64 2.26 12.23 -17.47
C VAL A 64 2.23 12.59 -15.99
N GLN A 65 2.35 13.88 -15.65
CA GLN A 65 2.30 14.32 -14.25
C GLN A 65 0.97 13.99 -13.59
N LYS A 66 -0.16 14.22 -14.29
CA LYS A 66 -1.49 13.87 -13.80
C LYS A 66 -1.64 12.37 -13.59
N ALA A 67 -1.21 11.55 -14.55
CA ALA A 67 -1.30 10.10 -14.45
C ALA A 67 -0.50 9.55 -13.27
N VAL A 68 0.71 10.07 -13.03
CA VAL A 68 1.54 9.67 -11.89
C VAL A 68 0.92 10.12 -10.57
N ALA A 69 0.39 11.34 -10.49
CA ALA A 69 -0.27 11.85 -9.29
C ALA A 69 -1.52 11.03 -8.91
N GLU A 70 -2.39 10.77 -9.89
CA GLU A 70 -3.62 9.99 -9.71
C GLU A 70 -3.31 8.54 -9.33
N ALA A 71 -2.29 7.93 -9.96
CA ALA A 71 -1.84 6.60 -9.59
C ALA A 71 -1.26 6.55 -8.17
N GLY A 72 -0.54 7.59 -7.74
CA GLY A 72 -0.03 7.73 -6.38
C GLY A 72 -1.15 7.79 -5.34
N GLU A 73 -2.15 8.65 -5.55
CA GLU A 73 -3.30 8.79 -4.65
C GLU A 73 -4.13 7.50 -4.58
N HIS A 74 -4.38 6.87 -5.74
CA HIS A 74 -5.08 5.60 -5.80
C HIS A 74 -4.35 4.51 -5.02
N SER A 75 -3.03 4.41 -5.19
CA SER A 75 -2.20 3.41 -4.49
C SER A 75 -2.19 3.60 -2.98
N ALA A 76 -2.18 4.86 -2.51
CA ALA A 76 -2.28 5.16 -1.08
C ALA A 76 -3.62 4.71 -0.50
N LYS A 77 -4.72 4.97 -1.22
CA LYS A 77 -6.08 4.60 -0.80
C LYS A 77 -6.29 3.09 -0.79
N THR A 78 -5.88 2.39 -1.85
CA THR A 78 -6.03 0.93 -1.94
C THR A 78 -5.17 0.20 -0.92
N GLY A 79 -3.91 0.66 -0.73
CA GLY A 79 -3.03 0.10 0.29
C GLY A 79 -3.62 0.19 1.70
N PHE A 80 -4.25 1.33 2.03
CA PHE A 80 -4.94 1.49 3.31
C PHE A 80 -6.15 0.57 3.45
N SER A 81 -7.01 0.49 2.42
CA SER A 81 -8.19 -0.38 2.44
C SER A 81 -7.82 -1.87 2.57
N ASP A 82 -6.78 -2.32 1.87
CA ASP A 82 -6.33 -3.71 1.93
C ASP A 82 -5.71 -4.04 3.29
N ALA A 83 -4.92 -3.14 3.87
CA ALA A 83 -4.35 -3.31 5.21
C ALA A 83 -5.44 -3.38 6.30
N MET A 84 -6.46 -2.51 6.22
CA MET A 84 -7.61 -2.55 7.12
C MET A 84 -8.38 -3.86 6.99
N LYS A 85 -8.62 -4.32 5.75
CA LYS A 85 -9.31 -5.58 5.48
C LYS A 85 -8.54 -6.78 6.04
N LEU A 86 -7.22 -6.80 5.88
CA LEU A 86 -6.37 -7.85 6.44
C LEU A 86 -6.43 -7.86 7.97
N THR A 87 -6.31 -6.68 8.60
CA THR A 87 -6.41 -6.53 10.05
C THR A 87 -7.75 -7.03 10.57
N LEU A 88 -8.84 -6.69 9.90
CA LEU A 88 -10.19 -7.12 10.26
C LEU A 88 -10.34 -8.66 10.17
N TRP A 89 -9.77 -9.29 9.16
CA TRP A 89 -9.75 -10.76 9.05
C TRP A 89 -8.93 -11.42 10.14
N VAL A 90 -7.79 -10.83 10.53
CA VAL A 90 -6.99 -11.31 11.67
C VAL A 90 -7.78 -11.21 12.97
N GLU A 91 -8.45 -10.09 13.21
CA GLU A 91 -9.30 -9.88 14.39
C GLU A 91 -10.46 -10.89 14.43
N VAL A 92 -11.18 -11.07 13.32
CA VAL A 92 -12.24 -12.09 13.20
C VAL A 92 -11.69 -13.49 13.48
N GLY A 93 -10.50 -13.82 12.97
CA GLY A 93 -9.83 -15.08 13.27
C GLY A 93 -9.50 -15.24 14.75
N LEU A 94 -9.03 -14.18 15.40
CA LEU A 94 -8.70 -14.16 16.82
C LEU A 94 -9.96 -14.34 17.69
N LEU A 95 -11.05 -13.64 17.37
CA LEU A 95 -12.35 -13.81 18.03
C LEU A 95 -12.90 -15.22 17.83
N GLY A 96 -12.77 -15.78 16.63
CA GLY A 96 -13.13 -17.18 16.38
C GLY A 96 -12.33 -18.14 17.25
N LEU A 97 -11.02 -17.93 17.36
CA LEU A 97 -10.13 -18.71 18.22
C LEU A 97 -10.47 -18.60 19.70
N THR A 98 -10.77 -17.40 20.21
CA THR A 98 -11.16 -17.22 21.61
C THR A 98 -12.51 -17.85 21.90
N PHE A 99 -13.47 -17.76 20.97
CA PHE A 99 -14.76 -18.43 21.08
C PHE A 99 -14.60 -19.95 21.14
N LEU A 100 -13.78 -20.52 20.25
CA LEU A 100 -13.45 -21.95 20.28
C LEU A 100 -12.77 -22.33 21.59
N ALA A 101 -11.80 -21.55 22.06
CA ALA A 101 -11.11 -21.79 23.33
C ALA A 101 -12.08 -21.75 24.52
N ALA A 102 -13.02 -20.80 24.54
CA ALA A 102 -14.05 -20.72 25.57
C ALA A 102 -14.99 -21.94 25.54
N PHE A 103 -15.33 -22.45 24.35
CA PHE A 103 -16.13 -23.67 24.20
C PHE A 103 -15.36 -24.96 24.56
N LEU A 104 -14.05 -24.99 24.32
CA LEU A 104 -13.17 -26.11 24.70
C LEU A 104 -12.70 -26.04 26.15
N LEU A 105 -12.86 -24.90 26.83
CA LEU A 105 -12.57 -24.79 28.25
C LEU A 105 -13.60 -25.64 29.02
N PRO A 106 -13.16 -26.60 29.85
CA PRO A 106 -14.07 -27.47 30.56
C PRO A 106 -14.97 -26.64 31.49
N MET A 107 -16.27 -26.71 31.23
CA MET A 107 -17.35 -26.09 32.00
C MET A 107 -17.57 -26.75 33.38
N HIS A 108 -16.49 -27.20 34.03
CA HIS A 108 -16.55 -27.81 35.36
C HIS A 108 -16.12 -26.76 36.39
N PRO A 109 -17.07 -26.06 37.05
CA PRO A 109 -16.73 -25.29 38.24
C PRO A 109 -16.03 -26.23 39.22
N ARG A 110 -14.90 -25.79 39.77
CA ARG A 110 -14.24 -26.54 40.84
C ARG A 110 -15.26 -26.68 41.98
N PRO A 111 -15.55 -27.90 42.47
CA PRO A 111 -16.40 -28.05 43.64
C PRO A 111 -15.75 -27.23 44.76
N GLU A 112 -16.54 -26.38 45.42
CA GLU A 112 -16.08 -25.62 46.57
C GLU A 112 -15.41 -26.60 47.53
N GLU A 113 -14.15 -26.34 47.89
CA GLU A 113 -13.53 -27.00 49.04
C GLU A 113 -14.34 -26.56 50.25
N GLU A 114 -15.31 -27.40 50.61
CA GLU A 114 -16.04 -27.35 51.87
C GLU A 114 -15.00 -27.40 52.98
N THR A 115 -14.59 -26.21 53.45
CA THR A 115 -13.80 -26.03 54.66
C THR A 115 -14.62 -26.59 55.81
N ALA A 116 -14.34 -27.84 56.14
CA ALA A 116 -14.71 -28.50 57.39
C ALA A 116 -13.80 -28.03 58.54
#